data_AF-A0AAC9V6W7-F1
#
_entry.id   AF-A0AAC9V6W7-F1
#
_cell.length_a   1.000
_cell.length_b   1.000
_cell.length_c   1.000
_cell.angle_alpha   90.00
_cell.angle_beta   90.00
_cell.angle_gamma   90.00
#
_symmetry.space_group_name_H-M   'P 1'
#
loop_
_entity.id
_entity.type
_entity.pdbx_description
1 polymer ?
#
loop_
_entity_poly.entity_id
_entity_poly.type
_entity_poly.pdbx_seq_one_letter_code
_entity_poly.pdbx_strand_id
1 'polypeptide(L)' 'MNIKTNVLILREIRKARGLSAQSVAETLHISKTTLLRLERRPDSMLPSIALALAAIYSVSIDDLDFTCAKNV' A
#
# COMPACT_ATOMS: atom_id res chain seq x y z
N MET A 1 23.20 -7.16 -14.99
CA MET A 1 22.60 -7.20 -13.64
C MET A 1 21.23 -6.53 -13.76
N ASN A 2 20.18 -7.31 -13.95
CA ASN A 2 18.85 -6.81 -14.27
C ASN A 2 18.13 -6.52 -12.95
N ILE A 3 18.25 -5.29 -12.44
CA ILE A 3 17.56 -4.86 -11.22
C ILE A 3 16.09 -4.74 -11.61
N LYS A 4 15.36 -5.85 -11.57
CA LYS A 4 13.89 -5.79 -11.49
C LYS A 4 13.61 -5.12 -10.16
N THR A 5 13.39 -3.82 -10.19
CA THR A 5 12.96 -3.05 -9.03
C THR A 5 11.80 -3.82 -8.41
N ASN A 6 12.01 -4.32 -7.20
CA ASN A 6 11.10 -5.19 -6.47
C ASN A 6 10.00 -4.30 -5.89
N VAL A 7 9.21 -3.73 -6.79
CA VAL A 7 8.16 -2.78 -6.53
C VAL A 7 7.00 -3.55 -5.92
N LEU A 8 6.92 -3.56 -4.59
CA LEU A 8 5.86 -4.26 -3.88
C LEU A 8 4.60 -3.39 -3.91
N ILE A 9 3.61 -3.83 -4.69
CA ILE A 9 2.30 -3.17 -4.76
C ILE A 9 1.65 -3.31 -3.38
N LEU A 10 1.14 -2.22 -2.78
CA LEU A 10 0.55 -2.18 -1.42
C LEU A 10 -0.38 -3.36 -1.12
N ARG A 11 -1.17 -3.77 -2.11
CA ARG A 11 -2.07 -4.92 -2.04
C ARG A 11 -1.35 -6.25 -1.81
N GLU A 12 -0.20 -6.45 -2.46
CA GLU A 12 0.61 -7.66 -2.36
C GLU A 12 1.26 -7.75 -0.99
N ILE A 13 1.81 -6.64 -0.47
CA ILE A 13 2.34 -6.57 0.89
C ILE A 13 1.25 -6.96 1.89
N ARG A 14 0.06 -6.35 1.78
CA ARG A 14 -1.07 -6.68 2.65
C ARG A 14 -1.42 -8.17 2.62
N LYS A 15 -1.51 -8.76 1.43
CA LYS A 15 -1.81 -10.18 1.25
C LYS A 15 -0.71 -11.08 1.80
N ALA A 16 0.56 -10.74 1.57
CA ALA A 16 1.71 -11.48 2.08
C ALA A 16 1.75 -11.48 3.62
N ARG A 17 1.24 -10.42 4.25
CA ARG A 17 1.06 -10.32 5.70
C ARG A 17 -0.22 -11.00 6.22
N GLY A 18 -1.02 -11.62 5.36
CA GLY A 18 -2.28 -12.28 5.74
C GLY A 18 -3.37 -11.30 6.20
N LEU A 19 -3.23 -10.01 5.90
CA LEU A 19 -4.14 -8.97 6.36
C LEU A 19 -5.32 -8.80 5.42
N SER A 20 -6.52 -8.69 5.99
CA SER A 20 -7.71 -8.34 5.22
C SER A 20 -7.71 -6.84 4.90
N ALA A 21 -8.34 -6.46 3.79
CA ALA A 21 -8.54 -5.03 3.48
C ALA A 21 -9.45 -4.34 4.52
N GLN A 22 -10.38 -5.08 5.13
CA GLN A 22 -11.27 -4.55 6.15
C GLN A 22 -10.50 -4.19 7.42
N SER A 23 -9.69 -5.11 7.94
CA SER A 23 -8.92 -4.92 9.16
C SER A 23 -7.93 -3.75 9.05
N VAL A 24 -7.24 -3.62 7.91
CA VAL A 24 -6.32 -2.48 7.69
C VAL A 24 -7.07 -1.16 7.61
N ALA A 25 -8.24 -1.14 6.96
CA ALA A 25 -9.05 0.08 6.85
C ALA A 25 -9.58 0.52 8.23
N GLU A 26 -9.98 -0.43 9.07
CA GLU A 26 -10.40 -0.18 10.46
C GLU A 26 -9.25 0.41 11.30
N THR A 27 -8.04 -0.15 11.20
CA THR A 27 -6.85 0.39 11.88
C THR A 27 -6.53 1.82 11.44
N LEU A 28 -6.79 2.16 10.17
CA LEU A 28 -6.56 3.48 9.61
C LEU A 28 -7.75 4.44 9.76
N HIS A 29 -8.85 4.00 10.37
CA HIS A 29 -10.11 4.76 10.46
C HIS A 29 -10.61 5.28 9.10
N ILE A 30 -10.45 4.48 8.04
CA ILE A 30 -10.97 4.78 6.69
C ILE A 30 -11.94 3.70 6.24
N SER A 31 -12.70 3.98 5.17
CA SER A 31 -13.52 2.93 4.55
C SER A 31 -12.63 1.89 3.83
N LYS A 32 -13.08 0.64 3.79
CA LYS A 32 -12.46 -0.41 2.97
C LYS A 32 -12.33 -0.01 1.51
N THR A 33 -13.32 0.71 0.97
CA THR A 33 -13.31 1.22 -0.41
C THR A 33 -12.20 2.25 -0.60
N THR A 34 -11.94 3.11 0.40
CA THR A 34 -10.83 4.06 0.39
C THR A 34 -9.50 3.31 0.34
N LEU A 35 -9.30 2.29 1.18
CA LEU A 35 -8.07 1.48 1.14
C LEU A 35 -7.87 0.82 -0.22
N LEU A 36 -8.90 0.19 -0.80
CA LEU A 36 -8.79 -0.46 -2.11
C LEU A 36 -8.52 0.53 -3.24
N ARG A 37 -9.04 1.77 -3.14
CA ARG A 37 -8.72 2.84 -4.09
C ARG A 37 -7.26 3.25 -3.95
N LEU A 38 -6.76 3.42 -2.74
CA LEU A 38 -5.37 3.76 -2.45
C LEU A 38 -4.40 2.68 -2.94
N GLU A 39 -4.74 1.40 -2.76
CA GLU A 39 -3.95 0.28 -3.29
C GLU A 39 -3.85 0.28 -4.83
N ARG A 40 -4.80 0.91 -5.53
CA ARG A 40 -4.83 1.02 -7.00
C ARG A 40 -4.26 2.34 -7.51
N ARG A 41 -4.39 3.41 -6.71
CA ARG A 41 -4.03 4.80 -7.04
C ARG A 41 -3.31 5.45 -5.85
N PRO A 42 -2.06 5.03 -5.59
CA PRO A 42 -1.29 5.52 -4.46
C PRO A 42 -0.78 6.96 -4.64
N ASP A 43 -0.86 7.51 -5.86
CA ASP A 43 -0.56 8.89 -6.23
C ASP A 43 -1.41 9.92 -5.46
N SER A 44 -2.59 9.52 -5.01
CA SER A 44 -3.50 10.36 -4.19
C SER A 44 -3.36 10.15 -2.69
N MET A 45 -2.38 9.35 -2.24
CA MET A 45 -2.20 9.00 -0.84
C MET A 45 -1.57 10.14 -0.04
N LEU A 46 -2.20 10.48 1.08
CA LEU A 46 -1.59 11.41 2.03
C LEU A 46 -0.36 10.76 2.69
N PRO A 47 0.75 11.51 2.91
CA PRO A 47 1.95 10.97 3.56
C PRO A 47 1.69 10.33 4.92
N SER A 48 0.70 10.84 5.68
CA SER A 48 0.29 10.26 6.97
C SER A 48 -0.28 8.85 6.83
N ILE A 49 -1.06 8.59 5.76
CA ILE A 49 -1.61 7.26 5.47
C ILE A 49 -0.50 6.32 5.00
N ALA A 50 0.44 6.83 4.18
CA ALA A 50 1.59 6.06 3.72
C ALA A 50 2.45 5.58 4.91
N LEU A 51 2.74 6.47 5.86
CA LEU A 51 3.51 6.14 7.06
C LEU A 51 2.78 5.11 7.93
N ALA A 52 1.46 5.26 8.10
CA ALA A 52 0.67 4.32 8.87
C ALA A 52 0.61 2.94 8.20
N LEU A 53 0.51 2.87 6.87
CA LEU A 53 0.58 1.62 6.12
C LEU A 53 1.94 0.94 6.25
N ALA A 54 3.04 1.70 6.18
CA ALA A 54 4.39 1.17 6.39
C ALA A 54 4.52 0.52 7.77
N ALA A 55 4.00 1.17 8.81
CA ALA A 55 3.95 0.62 10.16
C ALA A 55 3.11 -0.66 10.25
N ILE A 56 1.89 -0.66 9.71
CA ILE A 56 0.99 -1.84 9.71
C ILE A 56 1.62 -3.02 8.96
N TYR A 57 2.34 -2.76 7.88
CA TYR A 57 2.98 -3.78 7.07
C TYR A 57 4.37 -4.19 7.54
N SER A 58 4.91 -3.50 8.56
CA SER A 58 6.26 -3.71 9.07
C SER A 58 7.31 -3.64 7.96
N VAL A 59 7.26 -2.56 7.17
CA VAL A 59 8.20 -2.24 6.07
C VAL A 59 8.66 -0.79 6.19
N SER A 60 9.77 -0.43 5.54
CA SER A 60 10.15 0.98 5.43
C SER A 60 9.15 1.73 4.53
N ILE A 61 8.97 3.03 4.77
CA ILE A 61 8.20 3.87 3.84
C ILE A 61 8.85 3.93 2.46
N ASP A 62 10.18 3.76 2.39
CA ASP A 62 10.94 3.69 1.14
C ASP A 62 10.67 2.39 0.35
N ASP A 63 10.17 1.34 1.02
CA ASP A 63 9.77 0.08 0.39
C ASP A 63 8.35 0.15 -0.21
N LEU A 64 7.59 1.22 0.11
CA LEU A 64 6.27 1.44 -0.47
C LEU A 64 6.40 2.13 -1.81
N ASP A 65 5.89 1.48 -2.86
CA ASP A 65 5.79 2.15 -4.15
C ASP A 65 4.51 2.99 -4.24
N PHE A 66 4.72 4.27 -4.56
CA PHE A 66 3.67 5.23 -4.81
C PHE A 66 3.45 5.48 -6.31
N THR A 67 4.15 4.76 -7.19
CA THR A 67 3.90 4.90 -8.63
C THR A 67 2.58 4.23 -9.01
N CYS A 68 1.68 5.00 -9.63
CA CYS A 68 0.47 4.47 -10.21
C CYS A 68 0.88 3.50 -11.33
N ALA A 69 0.35 2.27 -11.32
CA ALA A 69 0.50 1.35 -12.44
C ALA A 69 -0.09 2.04 -13.67
N LYS A 70 0.77 2.61 -14.52
CA LYS A 70 0.36 3.10 -15.83
C LYS A 70 -0.10 1.87 -16.58
N ASN A 71 -1.42 1.70 -16.69
CA ASN A 71 -2.00 0.81 -17.68
C ASN A 71 -1.55 1.36 -19.05
N VAL A 72 -0.50 0.74 -19.59
CA VAL A 72 -0.23 0.73 -21.03
C VAL A 72 -1.10 -0.37 -21.63
#